data_AF-A0A961Z7P2-F1
#
_entry.id   AF-A0A961Z7P2-F1
#
_cell.length_a   1.000
_cell.length_b   1.000
_cell.length_c   1.000
_cell.angle_alpha   90.00
_cell.angle_beta   90.00
_cell.angle_gamma   90.00
#
_symmetry.space_group_name_H-M   'P 1'
#
loop_
_entity.id
_entity.type
_entity.pdbx_description
1 polymer ?
#
loop_
_entity_poly.entity_id
_entity_poly.type
_entity_poly.pdbx_seq_one_letter_code
_entity_poly.pdbx_strand_id
1 'polypeptide(L)'
;MLNSLAPWWPDKHKLADGAKVINIGPDPVFSRFPVRNFRSDLTIAGETALTVPALIDAMAPLKHDRETLAARRDRLAKASAKNRAGIVENATDTSRGITKAYVSHCLGEALKGVKSSVFSELGTILGALQRDDQRSFFQEPHSGGLGWSFP
;
A
#
# COMPACT_ATOMS: atom_id res chain seq x y z
N MET A 1 6.77 8.83 -1.57
CA MET A 1 5.38 8.58 -1.98
C MET A 1 5.32 8.58 -3.48
N LEU A 2 4.72 7.55 -4.07
CA LEU A 2 4.67 7.34 -5.52
C LEU A 2 3.23 7.53 -6.00
N ASN A 3 3.02 8.55 -6.84
CA ASN A 3 1.76 8.93 -7.47
C ASN A 3 0.52 8.75 -6.57
N SER A 4 0.52 9.41 -5.41
CA SER A 4 -0.54 9.25 -4.41
C SER A 4 -1.03 10.60 -3.87
N LEU A 5 -2.34 10.83 -4.02
CA LEU A 5 -3.04 12.04 -3.58
C LEU A 5 -2.99 12.19 -2.05
N ALA A 6 -3.31 11.10 -1.33
CA ALA A 6 -3.32 11.01 0.13
C ALA A 6 -2.38 9.87 0.60
N PRO A 7 -1.07 10.11 0.66
CA PRO A 7 -0.08 9.05 0.81
C PRO A 7 0.04 8.42 2.21
N TRP A 8 -0.46 9.08 3.26
CA TRP A 8 -0.58 8.49 4.60
C TRP A 8 -1.66 9.22 5.39
N TRP A 9 -1.95 8.76 6.62
CA TRP A 9 -2.83 9.45 7.57
C TRP A 9 -1.98 10.16 8.63
N PRO A 10 -1.76 11.48 8.56
CA PRO A 10 -0.80 12.18 9.44
C PRO A 10 -1.12 12.04 10.93
N ASP A 11 -2.40 12.07 11.29
CA ASP A 11 -2.83 11.96 12.70
C ASP A 11 -2.57 10.58 13.29
N LYS A 12 -2.66 9.52 12.47
CA LYS A 12 -2.41 8.13 12.91
C LYS A 12 -0.97 7.69 12.72
N HIS A 13 -0.29 8.24 11.72
CA HIS A 13 1.05 7.84 11.31
C HIS A 13 1.96 9.06 11.33
N LYS A 14 2.49 9.35 12.52
CA LYS A 14 3.55 10.32 12.68
C LYS A 14 4.82 9.79 12.04
N LEU A 15 5.47 10.63 11.25
CA LEU A 15 6.77 10.34 10.67
C LEU A 15 7.85 10.45 11.76
N ALA A 16 8.94 9.72 11.60
CA ALA A 16 10.11 9.88 12.46
C ALA A 16 10.66 11.31 12.35
N ASP A 17 11.20 11.82 13.45
CA ASP A 17 11.85 13.13 13.46
C ASP A 17 12.98 13.18 12.43
N GLY A 18 13.02 14.27 11.65
CA GLY A 18 14.00 14.44 10.58
C GLY A 18 13.81 13.54 9.35
N ALA A 19 12.73 12.74 9.26
CA ALA A 19 12.45 11.95 8.07
C ALA A 19 12.37 12.83 6.82
N LYS A 20 13.06 12.42 5.74
CA LYS A 20 12.92 13.03 4.42
C LYS A 20 11.75 12.40 3.66
N VAL A 21 10.82 13.23 3.20
CA VAL A 21 9.62 12.86 2.45
C VAL A 21 9.80 13.29 1.00
N ILE A 22 9.86 12.31 0.10
CA ILE A 22 10.01 12.54 -1.34
C ILE A 22 8.72 12.16 -2.03
N ASN A 23 8.15 13.05 -2.85
CA ASN A 23 6.95 12.80 -3.65
C ASN A 23 7.33 12.69 -5.13
N ILE A 24 6.84 11.65 -5.81
CA ILE A 24 7.14 11.35 -7.22
C ILE A 24 5.84 11.06 -7.94
N GLY A 25 5.64 11.60 -9.15
CA GLY A 25 4.50 11.29 -10.00
C GLY A 25 4.36 12.26 -11.18
N PRO A 26 3.42 12.04 -12.11
CA PRO A 26 3.21 12.93 -13.25
C PRO A 26 2.78 14.34 -12.83
N ASP A 27 1.92 14.42 -11.81
CA ASP A 27 1.57 15.63 -11.08
C ASP A 27 1.79 15.37 -9.57
N PRO A 28 3.05 15.48 -9.08
CA PRO A 28 3.40 15.05 -7.73
C PRO A 28 2.86 15.98 -6.63
N VAL A 29 2.38 17.17 -7.01
CA VAL A 29 1.71 18.13 -6.12
C VAL A 29 0.19 18.01 -6.19
N PHE A 30 -0.35 17.24 -7.13
CA PHE A 30 -1.78 17.11 -7.39
C PHE A 30 -2.45 18.48 -7.58
N SER A 31 -1.90 19.28 -8.49
CA SER A 31 -2.25 20.68 -8.78
C SER A 31 -3.76 20.96 -8.97
N ARG A 32 -4.55 19.95 -9.35
CA ARG A 32 -6.00 20.06 -9.51
C ARG A 32 -6.79 20.02 -8.19
N PHE A 33 -6.14 19.71 -7.08
CA PHE A 33 -6.77 19.65 -5.77
C PHE A 33 -6.36 20.88 -4.95
N PRO A 34 -7.32 21.68 -4.46
CA PRO A 34 -7.02 22.98 -3.85
C PRO A 34 -6.24 22.90 -2.54
N VAL A 35 -6.30 21.77 -1.84
CA VAL A 35 -5.60 21.57 -0.57
C VAL A 35 -4.94 20.19 -0.54
N ARG A 36 -3.61 20.19 -0.41
CA ARG A 36 -2.80 18.98 -0.18
C ARG A 36 -1.80 19.24 0.94
N ASN A 37 -2.19 18.92 2.17
CA ASN A 37 -1.39 19.19 3.38
C ASN A 37 -0.38 18.07 3.71
N PHE A 38 0.26 17.50 2.69
CA PHE A 38 1.28 16.46 2.87
C PHE A 38 2.67 17.04 2.66
N ARG A 39 3.53 16.90 3.68
CA ARG A 39 4.94 17.31 3.61
C ARG A 39 5.62 16.73 2.36
N SER A 40 6.47 17.53 1.73
CA SER A 40 7.34 17.13 0.63
C SER A 40 8.66 17.89 0.77
N ASP A 41 9.74 17.20 1.10
CA ASP A 41 11.09 17.80 1.13
C ASP A 41 11.72 17.80 -0.27
N LEU A 42 11.29 16.89 -1.15
CA LEU A 42 11.67 16.85 -2.56
C LEU A 42 10.48 16.35 -3.39
N THR A 43 10.25 17.03 -4.52
CA THR A 43 9.15 16.73 -5.43
C THR A 43 9.73 16.46 -6.82
N ILE A 44 9.47 15.28 -7.37
CA ILE A 44 9.99 14.84 -8.68
C ILE A 44 8.80 14.63 -9.61
N ALA A 45 8.69 15.49 -10.62
CA ALA A 45 7.69 15.33 -11.66
C ALA A 45 8.18 14.34 -12.73
N GLY A 46 7.34 13.37 -13.08
CA GLY A 46 7.65 12.41 -14.14
C GLY A 46 6.72 11.19 -14.14
N GLU A 47 6.57 10.57 -15.31
CA GLU A 47 5.80 9.34 -15.45
C GLU A 47 6.43 8.23 -14.61
N THR A 48 5.63 7.57 -13.77
CA THR A 48 6.14 6.59 -12.79
C THR A 48 6.85 5.43 -13.48
N ALA A 49 6.32 4.98 -14.62
CA ALA A 49 6.91 3.91 -15.41
C ALA A 49 8.29 4.28 -15.99
N LEU A 50 8.62 5.57 -16.11
CA LEU A 50 9.90 6.06 -16.63
C LEU A 50 10.84 6.50 -15.49
N THR A 51 10.31 7.23 -14.51
CA THR A 51 11.10 7.82 -13.43
C THR A 51 11.65 6.79 -12.47
N VAL A 52 10.93 5.70 -12.18
CA VAL A 52 11.41 4.67 -11.25
C VAL A 52 12.62 3.91 -11.81
N PRO A 53 12.60 3.40 -13.06
CA PRO A 53 13.79 2.81 -13.68
C PRO A 53 14.96 3.80 -13.75
N ALA A 54 14.73 5.04 -14.19
CA ALA A 54 15.79 6.05 -14.26
C ALA A 54 16.43 6.35 -12.89
N LEU A 55 15.62 6.35 -11.81
CA LEU A 55 16.13 6.50 -10.45
C LEU A 55 16.96 5.29 -10.02
N ILE A 56 16.54 4.08 -10.35
CA ILE A 56 17.31 2.86 -10.09
C ILE A 56 18.67 2.92 -10.79
N ASP A 57 18.69 3.31 -12.07
CA ASP A 57 19.91 3.44 -12.87
C ASP A 57 20.84 4.51 -12.31
N ALA A 58 20.29 5.67 -11.92
CA ALA A 58 21.05 6.76 -11.30
C ALA A 58 21.63 6.37 -9.93
N MET A 59 20.97 5.47 -9.19
CA MET A 59 21.42 4.99 -7.89
C MET A 59 22.41 3.84 -7.98
N ALA A 60 22.39 3.05 -9.05
CA ALA A 60 23.21 1.85 -9.24
C ALA A 60 24.73 2.05 -9.05
N PRO A 61 25.36 3.15 -9.51
CA PRO A 61 26.81 3.35 -9.33
C PRO A 61 27.18 3.86 -7.93
N LEU A 62 26.22 4.24 -7.09
CA LEU A 62 26.49 4.81 -5.77
C LEU A 62 27.01 3.74 -4.81
N LYS A 63 27.95 4.11 -3.93
CA LYS A 63 28.44 3.19 -2.90
C LYS A 63 27.30 2.81 -1.96
N HIS A 64 27.08 1.51 -1.81
CA HIS A 64 26.08 0.96 -0.90
C HIS A 64 26.74 0.18 0.23
N ASP A 65 26.33 0.45 1.47
CA ASP A 65 26.65 -0.40 2.60
C ASP A 65 25.75 -1.64 2.57
N ARG A 66 26.30 -2.74 2.05
CA ARG A 66 25.56 -3.99 1.86
C ARG A 66 25.13 -4.62 3.18
N GLU A 67 25.93 -4.47 4.24
CA GLU A 67 25.66 -5.05 5.54
C GLU A 67 24.50 -4.31 6.23
N THR A 68 24.57 -2.97 6.26
CA THR A 68 23.47 -2.14 6.79
C THR A 68 22.17 -2.36 6.02
N LEU A 69 22.24 -2.49 4.69
CA LEU A 69 21.07 -2.78 3.86
C LEU A 69 20.48 -4.17 4.15
N ALA A 70 21.32 -5.20 4.31
CA ALA A 70 20.87 -6.54 4.66
C ALA A 70 20.18 -6.56 6.04
N ALA A 71 20.83 -6.00 7.06
CA ALA A 71 20.27 -5.91 8.40
C ALA A 71 18.92 -5.15 8.43
N ARG A 72 18.80 -4.07 7.65
CA ARG A 72 17.54 -3.34 7.49
C ARG A 72 16.46 -4.20 6.80
N ARG A 73 16.80 -4.91 5.72
CA ARG A 73 15.86 -5.80 5.02
C ARG A 73 15.33 -6.88 5.96
N ASP A 74 16.20 -7.53 6.72
CA ASP A 74 15.81 -8.58 7.67
C ASP A 74 14.89 -8.06 8.77
N ARG A 75 15.21 -6.88 9.34
CA ARG A 75 14.37 -6.24 10.35
C ARG A 75 12.97 -5.95 9.81
N LEU A 76 12.89 -5.39 8.59
CA LEU A 76 11.61 -5.06 7.95
C LEU A 76 10.83 -6.32 7.57
N ALA A 77 11.50 -7.36 7.06
CA ALA A 77 10.88 -8.64 6.72
C ALA A 77 10.25 -9.29 7.96
N LYS A 78 10.98 -9.33 9.09
CA LYS A 78 10.46 -9.84 10.38
C LYS A 78 9.26 -9.03 10.88
N ALA A 79 9.35 -7.70 10.87
CA ALA A 79 8.25 -6.83 11.29
C ALA A 79 7.01 -7.00 10.41
N SER A 80 7.20 -7.08 9.09
CA SER A 80 6.13 -7.27 8.11
C SER A 80 5.48 -8.66 8.25
N ALA A 81 6.27 -9.71 8.46
CA ALA A 81 5.77 -11.06 8.71
C ALA A 81 4.95 -11.12 10.00
N LYS A 82 5.45 -10.51 11.10
CA LYS A 82 4.71 -10.39 12.36
C LYS A 82 3.38 -9.66 12.17
N ASN A 83 3.38 -8.54 11.45
CA ASN A 83 2.16 -7.77 11.19
C ASN A 83 1.13 -8.60 10.38
N ARG A 84 1.58 -9.29 9.33
CA ARG A 84 0.70 -10.17 8.54
C ARG A 84 0.14 -11.32 9.39
N ALA A 85 0.96 -11.96 10.22
CA ALA A 85 0.50 -13.01 11.12
C ALA A 85 -0.58 -12.50 12.09
N GLY A 86 -0.37 -11.33 12.69
CA GLY A 86 -1.38 -10.71 13.56
C GLY A 86 -2.67 -10.32 12.83
N ILE A 87 -2.61 -9.92 11.54
CA ILE A 87 -3.80 -9.68 10.73
C ILE A 87 -4.59 -10.99 10.54
N VAL A 88 -3.90 -12.09 10.21
CA VAL A 88 -4.54 -13.41 10.04
C VAL A 88 -5.15 -13.89 11.35
N GLU A 89 -4.39 -13.84 12.45
CA GLU A 89 -4.87 -14.23 13.79
C GLU A 89 -6.17 -13.50 14.15
N ASN A 90 -6.18 -12.16 14.03
CA ASN A 90 -7.37 -11.35 14.30
C ASN A 90 -8.52 -11.63 13.31
N ALA A 91 -8.21 -11.94 12.05
CA ALA A 91 -9.24 -12.26 11.05
C ALA A 91 -9.88 -13.63 11.31
N THR A 92 -9.13 -14.57 11.88
CA THR A 92 -9.58 -15.93 12.20
C THR A 92 -10.25 -16.08 13.56
N ASP A 93 -10.26 -15.03 14.39
CA ASP A 93 -11.06 -15.02 15.62
C ASP A 93 -12.55 -14.91 15.30
N THR A 94 -13.26 -16.04 15.42
CA THR A 94 -14.70 -16.16 15.20
C THR A 94 -15.53 -16.14 16.48
N SER A 95 -14.96 -15.74 17.63
CA SER A 95 -15.67 -15.64 18.91
C SER A 95 -16.92 -14.75 18.84
N ARG A 96 -16.93 -13.79 17.90
CA ARG A 96 -18.02 -12.84 17.64
C ARG A 96 -18.90 -13.25 16.45
N GLY A 97 -18.74 -14.46 15.92
CA GLY A 97 -19.41 -14.93 14.70
C GLY A 97 -18.63 -14.63 13.42
N ILE A 98 -19.31 -14.69 12.27
CA ILE A 98 -18.72 -14.43 10.95
C ILE A 98 -18.47 -12.93 10.78
N THR A 99 -17.20 -12.52 10.78
CA THR A 99 -16.79 -11.12 10.59
C THR A 99 -16.37 -10.87 9.14
N LYS A 100 -16.34 -9.58 8.73
CA LYS A 100 -15.79 -9.18 7.42
C LYS A 100 -14.32 -9.61 7.25
N ALA A 101 -13.54 -9.55 8.33
CA ALA A 101 -12.15 -9.98 8.33
C ALA A 101 -12.05 -11.49 8.07
N TYR A 102 -12.90 -12.29 8.72
CA TYR A 102 -12.96 -13.73 8.50
C TYR A 102 -13.36 -14.10 7.07
N VAL A 103 -14.42 -13.47 6.54
CA VAL A 103 -14.84 -13.67 5.14
C VAL A 103 -13.73 -13.29 4.17
N SER A 104 -13.04 -12.18 4.43
CA SER A 104 -11.89 -11.72 3.62
C SER A 104 -10.75 -12.74 3.63
N HIS A 105 -10.44 -13.31 4.80
CA HIS A 105 -9.43 -14.35 4.94
C HIS A 105 -9.80 -15.61 4.16
N CYS A 106 -11.00 -16.14 4.36
CA CYS A 106 -11.49 -17.32 3.65
C CYS A 106 -11.49 -17.13 2.13
N LEU A 107 -11.93 -15.96 1.65
CA LEU A 107 -11.89 -15.62 0.23
C LEU A 107 -10.44 -15.55 -0.29
N GLY A 108 -9.52 -15.00 0.49
CA GLY A 108 -8.09 -14.93 0.14
C GLY A 108 -7.48 -16.32 -0.04
N GLU A 109 -7.75 -17.23 0.89
CA GLU A 109 -7.31 -18.62 0.79
C GLU A 109 -7.93 -19.34 -0.42
N ALA A 110 -9.23 -19.12 -0.67
CA ALA A 110 -9.91 -19.71 -1.82
C ALA A 110 -9.36 -19.22 -3.19
N LEU A 111 -8.85 -17.99 -3.24
CA LEU A 111 -8.27 -17.38 -4.44
C LEU A 111 -6.75 -17.57 -4.56
N LYS A 112 -6.13 -18.31 -3.64
CA LYS A 112 -4.68 -18.51 -3.61
C LYS A 112 -4.21 -19.25 -4.87
N GLY A 113 -3.20 -18.68 -5.54
CA GLY A 113 -2.69 -19.22 -6.80
C GLY A 113 -3.62 -19.04 -8.00
N VAL A 114 -4.79 -18.40 -7.81
CA VAL A 114 -5.74 -18.09 -8.89
C VAL A 114 -5.55 -16.64 -9.30
N LYS A 115 -5.37 -16.41 -10.60
CA LYS A 115 -5.37 -15.06 -11.16
C LYS A 115 -6.80 -14.51 -11.10
N SER A 116 -7.04 -13.62 -10.16
CA SER A 116 -8.36 -13.06 -9.89
C SER A 116 -8.29 -11.59 -9.47
N SER A 117 -9.38 -10.88 -9.74
CA SER A 117 -9.61 -9.50 -9.32
C SER A 117 -10.81 -9.47 -8.38
N VAL A 118 -10.63 -8.91 -7.19
CA VAL A 118 -11.72 -8.70 -6.24
C VAL A 118 -12.15 -7.24 -6.31
N PHE A 119 -13.42 -7.02 -6.65
CA PHE A 119 -14.08 -5.72 -6.55
C PHE A 119 -14.81 -5.70 -5.20
N SER A 120 -14.31 -4.84 -4.30
CA SER A 120 -14.80 -4.76 -2.92
C SER A 120 -15.86 -3.68 -2.84
N GLU A 121 -17.11 -4.11 -2.73
CA GLU A 121 -18.22 -3.27 -2.30
C GLU A 121 -18.62 -3.69 -0.89
N LEU A 122 -18.57 -2.74 0.05
CA LEU A 122 -19.04 -2.92 1.42
C LEU A 122 -18.38 -4.04 2.26
N GLY A 123 -17.18 -4.56 1.99
CA GLY A 123 -16.50 -5.29 3.07
C GLY A 123 -15.47 -6.39 2.84
N THR A 124 -14.72 -6.42 1.74
CA THR A 124 -13.45 -7.19 1.81
C THR A 124 -12.33 -6.29 2.31
N ILE A 125 -11.56 -6.77 3.27
CA ILE A 125 -10.52 -6.01 3.95
C ILE A 125 -9.17 -6.45 3.39
N LEU A 126 -8.52 -5.57 2.64
CA LEU A 126 -7.16 -5.80 2.16
C LEU A 126 -6.21 -6.02 3.34
N GLY A 127 -5.34 -7.03 3.22
CA GLY A 127 -4.50 -7.51 4.32
C GLY A 127 -5.05 -8.82 4.90
N ALA A 128 -6.32 -8.86 5.31
CA ALA A 128 -7.00 -10.13 5.63
C ALA A 128 -7.27 -10.92 4.35
N LEU A 129 -7.75 -10.24 3.31
CA LEU A 129 -7.75 -10.72 1.93
C LEU A 129 -6.33 -10.59 1.36
N GLN A 130 -5.59 -11.70 1.28
CA GLN A 130 -4.25 -11.70 0.67
C GLN A 130 -4.34 -11.55 -0.85
N ARG A 131 -3.66 -10.53 -1.38
CA ARG A 131 -3.49 -10.28 -2.81
C ARG A 131 -2.04 -9.89 -3.11
N ASP A 132 -1.46 -10.46 -4.16
CA ASP A 132 -0.04 -10.34 -4.52
C ASP A 132 0.23 -9.94 -5.98
N ASP A 133 -0.81 -9.92 -6.82
CA ASP A 133 -0.72 -9.48 -8.22
C ASP A 133 -1.20 -8.03 -8.41
N GLN A 134 -0.76 -7.38 -9.47
CA GLN A 134 -1.32 -6.12 -9.93
C GLN A 134 -2.79 -6.29 -10.34
N ARG A 135 -3.60 -5.23 -10.16
CA ARG A 135 -5.03 -5.23 -10.56
C ARG A 135 -5.85 -6.37 -9.92
N SER A 136 -5.40 -6.89 -8.79
CA SER A 136 -6.03 -8.01 -8.11
C SER A 136 -7.04 -7.58 -7.03
N PHE A 137 -7.11 -6.28 -6.74
CA PHE A 137 -8.01 -5.66 -5.78
C PHE A 137 -8.45 -4.28 -6.26
N PHE A 138 -9.75 -4.00 -6.13
CA PHE A 138 -10.36 -2.71 -6.43
C PHE A 138 -11.28 -2.32 -5.27
N GLN A 139 -11.08 -1.13 -4.74
CA GLN A 139 -11.92 -0.52 -3.71
C GLN A 139 -12.79 0.57 -4.36
N GLU A 140 -13.92 0.89 -3.75
CA GLU A 140 -14.77 1.98 -4.21
C GLU A 140 -14.00 3.30 -4.40
N PRO A 141 -14.39 4.11 -5.41
CA PRO A 141 -13.82 5.44 -5.56
C PRO A 141 -14.21 6.33 -4.38
N HIS A 142 -13.43 7.39 -4.15
CA HIS A 142 -13.68 8.35 -3.07
C HIS A 142 -15.04 9.07 -3.18
N SER A 143 -15.70 9.03 -4.34
CA SER A 143 -17.02 9.62 -4.57
C SER A 143 -18.18 8.81 -3.97
N GLY A 144 -17.94 7.61 -3.45
CA GLY A 144 -18.97 6.70 -2.92
C GLY A 144 -19.00 5.37 -3.68
N GLY A 145 -19.47 4.30 -3.01
CA GLY A 145 -19.22 2.93 -3.45
C GLY A 145 -20.40 1.96 -3.53
N LEU A 146 -21.62 2.38 -3.16
CA LEU A 146 -22.77 1.49 -3.24
C LEU A 146 -23.19 1.32 -4.72
N GLY A 147 -23.30 0.08 -5.16
CA GLY A 147 -23.58 -0.32 -6.54
C GLY A 147 -22.37 -0.28 -7.48
N TRP A 148 -21.16 0.07 -7.02
CA TRP A 148 -19.98 0.20 -7.90
C TRP A 148 -19.47 -1.14 -8.44
N SER A 149 -19.66 -2.23 -7.71
CA SER A 149 -19.12 -3.54 -8.11
C SER A 149 -20.02 -4.30 -9.09
N PHE A 150 -21.22 -3.77 -9.39
CA PHE A 150 -22.16 -4.32 -10.36
C PHE A 150 -22.31 -3.40 -11.58
N PRO A 151 -22.55 -3.95 -12.78
CA PRO A 151 -22.75 -3.18 -14.00
C PRO A 151 -24.04 -2.35 -14.00
#